data_AF-A0A4Y8AGY8-F1
#
_entry.id   AF-A0A4Y8AGY8-F1
#
_cell.length_a   1.000
_cell.length_b   1.000
_cell.length_c   1.000
_cell.angle_alpha   90.00
_cell.angle_beta   90.00
_cell.angle_gamma   90.00
#
_symmetry.space_group_name_H-M   'P 1'
#
loop_
_entity.id
_entity.type
_entity.pdbx_description
1 polymer ?
#
loop_
_entity_poly.entity_id
_entity_poly.type
_entity_poly.pdbx_seq_one_letter_code
_entity_poly.pdbx_strand_id
1 'polypeptide(L)'
;MIQLVKIRSLTLLIVFLTIAGFSNAQDSARRVTPAKPATTKAVAIPYKKTATKIAQAPGTIAAPVQQRPVQTQPAAPADKSLRGQYQYLLTKVYNYQQPLVAALFKNYSDTLSTTRKQLKEAQSTLALQAKTIDTLKTSATTKDQMVAESKAKVDEVALLGIPLAKSTYNLIMWGLVVGFGVIAAIVIARSGSHSREANYRIKLYNELEEEYKAYKTKANEKEKKLARELQTERNKNDELMGNG
;
A
#
# COMPACT_ATOMS: atom_id res chain seq x y z
N MET A 1 4.29 43.66 -28.88
CA MET A 1 3.89 43.21 -27.53
C MET A 1 3.03 41.94 -27.50
N ILE A 2 2.12 41.70 -28.46
CA ILE A 2 1.19 40.54 -28.42
C ILE A 2 1.87 39.16 -28.56
N GLN A 3 2.96 39.04 -29.33
CA GLN A 3 3.72 37.79 -29.44
C GLN A 3 4.44 37.41 -28.13
N LEU A 4 4.91 38.42 -27.38
CA LEU A 4 5.65 38.22 -26.13
C LEU A 4 4.72 37.76 -24.98
N VAL A 5 3.46 38.22 -24.98
CA VAL A 5 2.44 37.80 -24.00
C VAL A 5 1.97 36.37 -24.26
N LYS A 6 1.83 35.96 -25.53
CA LYS A 6 1.48 34.58 -25.89
C LYS A 6 2.58 33.59 -25.51
N ILE A 7 3.85 33.93 -25.73
CA ILE A 7 4.99 33.09 -25.34
C ILE A 7 5.10 32.98 -23.82
N ARG A 8 4.91 34.09 -23.07
CA ARG A 8 4.91 34.08 -21.60
C ARG A 8 3.75 33.28 -21.00
N SER A 9 2.56 33.37 -21.59
CA SER A 9 1.40 32.55 -21.21
C SER A 9 1.64 31.06 -21.48
N LEU A 10 2.25 30.72 -22.61
CA LEU A 10 2.57 29.33 -22.97
C LEU A 10 3.66 28.73 -22.05
N THR A 11 4.69 29.51 -21.70
CA THR A 11 5.71 29.05 -20.72
C THR A 11 5.13 28.88 -19.32
N LEU A 12 4.19 29.74 -18.91
CA LEU A 12 3.57 29.64 -17.58
C LEU A 12 2.61 28.45 -17.50
N LEU A 13 1.91 28.13 -18.60
CA LEU A 13 1.08 26.91 -18.72
C LEU A 13 1.93 25.63 -18.68
N ILE A 14 3.08 25.60 -19.36
CA ILE A 14 4.00 24.45 -19.36
C ILE A 14 4.64 24.26 -17.97
N VAL A 15 5.02 25.35 -17.30
CA VAL A 15 5.53 25.30 -15.92
C VAL A 15 4.46 24.80 -14.96
N PHE A 16 3.20 25.23 -15.11
CA PHE A 16 2.08 24.74 -14.29
C PHE A 16 1.78 23.25 -14.53
N LEU A 17 1.91 22.77 -15.78
CA LEU A 17 1.74 21.36 -16.13
C LEU A 17 2.86 20.47 -15.55
N THR A 18 4.08 21.00 -15.44
CA THR A 18 5.21 20.26 -14.83
C THR A 18 5.17 20.22 -13.29
N ILE A 19 4.61 21.25 -12.64
CA ILE A 19 4.49 21.29 -11.16
C ILE A 19 3.40 20.31 -10.66
N ALA A 20 2.36 20.05 -11.47
CA ALA A 20 1.33 19.05 -11.14
C ALA A 20 1.80 17.58 -11.30
N GLY A 21 3.01 17.35 -11.84
CA GLY A 21 3.58 16.01 -12.05
C GLY A 21 4.37 15.44 -10.87
N PHE A 22 4.56 16.18 -9.78
CA PHE A 22 5.30 15.71 -8.60
C PHE A 22 4.37 15.49 -7.42
N SER A 23 3.66 14.36 -7.43
CA SER A 23 3.12 13.74 -6.23
C SER A 23 3.47 12.27 -6.24
N ASN A 24 4.78 12.01 -6.16
CA ASN A 24 5.25 10.71 -5.70
C ASN A 24 4.76 10.57 -4.26
N ALA A 25 3.92 9.56 -4.04
CA ALA A 25 3.53 9.12 -2.72
C ALA A 25 4.79 8.75 -1.93
N GLN A 26 5.23 9.67 -1.07
CA GLN A 26 6.23 9.39 -0.06
C GLN A 26 5.53 8.71 1.11
N ASP A 27 5.11 7.46 0.90
CA ASP A 27 4.70 6.56 1.96
C ASP A 27 5.93 6.28 2.83
N SER A 28 6.03 7.03 3.94
CA SER A 28 7.07 6.87 4.94
C SER A 28 6.74 5.67 5.85
N ALA A 29 6.52 4.50 5.25
CA ALA A 29 6.64 3.24 5.96
C ALA A 29 8.13 2.94 6.15
N ARG A 30 8.66 3.38 7.29
CA ARG A 30 9.97 3.01 7.83
C ARG A 30 10.14 1.49 7.68
N ARG A 31 10.92 1.06 6.68
CA ARG A 31 11.28 -0.34 6.50
C ARG A 31 12.08 -0.79 7.72
N VAL A 32 11.42 -1.48 8.63
CA VAL A 32 12.10 -2.30 9.63
C VAL A 32 12.59 -3.52 8.88
N THR A 33 13.88 -3.56 8.62
CA THR A 33 14.60 -4.74 8.11
C THR A 33 14.24 -5.94 8.98
N PRO A 34 13.66 -7.02 8.43
CA PRO A 34 13.45 -8.23 9.23
C PRO A 34 14.82 -8.83 9.54
N ALA A 35 15.14 -8.92 10.83
CA ALA A 35 16.29 -9.66 11.31
C ALA A 35 16.18 -11.12 10.83
N LYS A 36 17.23 -11.55 10.13
CA LYS A 36 17.44 -12.91 9.63
C LYS A 36 17.30 -13.91 10.79
N PRO A 37 16.36 -14.89 10.76
CA PRO A 37 16.31 -15.90 11.80
C PRO A 37 17.55 -16.79 11.69
N ALA A 38 18.28 -16.89 12.80
CA ALA A 38 19.42 -17.78 12.94
C ALA A 38 18.95 -19.24 12.77
N THR A 39 19.53 -19.92 11.78
CA THR A 39 19.41 -21.36 11.60
C THR A 39 20.21 -22.08 12.68
N THR A 40 19.56 -22.47 13.77
CA THR A 40 20.06 -23.53 14.65
C THR A 40 19.61 -24.88 14.09
N LYS A 41 20.57 -25.63 13.57
CA LYS A 41 20.39 -27.02 13.15
C LYS A 41 20.01 -27.86 14.37
N ALA A 42 18.78 -28.37 14.42
CA ALA A 42 18.39 -29.41 15.35
C ALA A 42 19.00 -30.75 14.87
N VAL A 43 19.98 -31.26 15.61
CA VAL A 43 20.52 -32.61 15.42
C VAL A 43 19.53 -33.59 16.03
N ALA A 44 18.79 -34.30 15.17
CA ALA A 44 17.91 -35.40 15.56
C ALA A 44 18.76 -36.63 15.91
N ILE A 45 18.59 -37.16 17.12
CA ILE A 45 19.12 -38.47 17.51
C ILE A 45 18.05 -39.52 17.18
N PRO A 46 18.31 -40.51 16.32
CA PRO A 46 17.29 -41.50 15.94
C PRO A 46 17.11 -42.55 17.05
N TYR A 47 15.90 -42.62 17.63
CA TYR A 47 15.50 -43.74 18.49
C TYR A 47 15.19 -44.97 17.62
N LYS A 48 16.05 -46.00 17.68
CA LYS A 48 15.78 -47.32 17.11
C LYS A 48 14.79 -48.09 17.99
N LYS A 49 13.62 -48.39 17.45
CA LYS A 49 12.61 -49.27 18.03
C LYS A 49 12.93 -50.71 17.62
N THR A 50 13.60 -51.49 18.46
CA THR A 50 13.76 -52.94 18.25
C THR A 50 12.58 -53.67 18.89
N ALA A 51 11.66 -54.15 18.06
CA ALA A 51 10.57 -55.03 18.46
C ALA A 51 11.08 -56.47 18.49
N THR A 52 11.14 -57.07 19.68
CA THR A 52 11.44 -58.49 19.87
C THR A 52 10.21 -59.31 19.46
N LYS A 53 10.34 -60.08 18.37
CA LYS A 53 9.35 -61.07 17.92
C LYS A 53 9.48 -62.31 18.79
N ILE A 54 8.43 -62.63 19.56
CA ILE A 54 8.33 -63.89 20.30
C ILE A 54 7.76 -64.92 19.31
N ALA A 55 8.56 -65.90 18.92
CA ALA A 55 8.11 -67.04 18.12
C ALA A 55 7.90 -68.25 19.06
N GLN A 56 6.68 -68.79 19.08
CA GLN A 56 6.36 -70.08 19.66
C GLN A 56 6.14 -71.07 18.50
N ALA A 57 6.77 -72.23 18.57
CA ALA A 57 6.39 -73.41 17.81
C ALA A 57 6.61 -74.67 18.69
N PRO A 58 5.81 -75.74 18.50
CA PRO A 58 5.59 -76.79 19.51
C PRO A 58 6.34 -78.10 19.20
N GLY A 59 6.45 -78.98 20.22
CA GLY A 59 6.52 -80.44 20.01
C GLY A 59 7.75 -81.21 20.52
N THR A 60 7.58 -81.85 21.68
CA THR A 60 8.02 -83.23 22.06
C THR A 60 9.44 -83.72 21.83
N ILE A 61 10.15 -84.01 22.93
CA ILE A 61 10.76 -85.33 23.22
C ILE A 61 10.92 -85.52 24.74
N ALA A 62 10.77 -86.77 25.21
CA ALA A 62 10.59 -87.17 26.61
C ALA A 62 11.84 -87.82 27.25
N ALA A 63 11.97 -87.61 28.57
CA ALA A 63 12.67 -88.38 29.63
C ALA A 63 14.22 -88.46 29.65
N PRO A 64 14.90 -88.70 30.82
CA PRO A 64 14.38 -89.09 32.14
C PRO A 64 14.83 -88.22 33.34
N VAL A 65 14.30 -88.60 34.52
CA VAL A 65 14.21 -87.93 35.82
C VAL A 65 15.49 -88.06 36.67
N GLN A 66 15.86 -86.99 37.38
CA GLN A 66 16.67 -87.04 38.62
C GLN A 66 16.18 -85.99 39.63
N GLN A 67 15.83 -86.43 40.85
CA GLN A 67 15.31 -85.61 41.94
C GLN A 67 16.43 -85.20 42.93
N ARG A 68 16.45 -83.92 43.32
CA ARG A 68 17.08 -83.37 44.54
C ARG A 68 16.15 -82.34 45.18
N PRO A 69 16.26 -82.09 46.50
CA PRO A 69 15.11 -81.76 47.34
C PRO A 69 14.55 -80.36 47.10
N VAL A 70 13.24 -80.28 47.31
CA VAL A 70 12.37 -79.12 47.13
C VAL A 70 12.85 -77.96 48.02
N GLN A 71 13.49 -76.96 47.40
CA GLN A 71 13.38 -75.59 47.89
C GLN A 71 12.09 -75.03 47.31
N THR A 72 11.12 -74.73 48.16
CA THR A 72 9.88 -74.07 47.78
C THR A 72 10.21 -72.74 47.11
N GLN A 73 10.07 -72.72 45.79
CA GLN A 73 10.31 -71.56 44.95
C GLN A 73 9.09 -70.62 45.09
N PRO A 74 9.25 -69.37 45.60
CA PRO A 74 8.14 -68.42 45.60
C PRO A 74 7.65 -68.22 44.17
N ALA A 75 6.33 -68.32 43.99
CA ALA A 75 5.65 -68.15 42.71
C ALA A 75 6.02 -66.81 42.06
N ALA A 76 6.04 -66.79 40.72
CA ALA A 76 6.25 -65.57 39.94
C ALA A 76 5.32 -64.45 40.42
N PRO A 77 5.76 -63.18 40.42
CA PRO A 77 4.97 -62.10 40.97
C PRO A 77 3.64 -61.97 40.23
N ALA A 78 2.53 -62.08 40.96
CA ALA A 78 1.19 -61.85 40.44
C ALA A 78 0.99 -60.41 39.94
N ASP A 79 1.77 -59.47 40.48
CA ASP A 79 1.79 -58.06 40.07
C ASP A 79 3.02 -57.75 39.20
N LYS A 80 2.78 -57.41 37.93
CA LYS A 80 3.82 -57.00 36.96
C LYS A 80 4.24 -55.54 37.12
N SER A 81 3.69 -54.78 38.07
CA SER A 81 4.10 -53.41 38.34
C SER A 81 5.55 -53.33 38.82
N LEU A 82 6.20 -52.18 38.63
CA LEU A 82 7.57 -51.96 39.10
C LEU A 82 7.71 -52.19 40.62
N ARG A 83 6.66 -51.85 41.38
CA ARG A 83 6.60 -52.06 42.84
C ARG A 83 6.44 -53.54 43.17
N GLY A 84 5.61 -54.27 42.44
CA GLY A 84 5.46 -55.72 42.57
C GLY A 84 6.75 -56.48 42.22
N GLN A 85 7.44 -56.06 41.16
CA GLN A 85 8.75 -56.60 40.76
C GLN A 85 9.83 -56.33 41.82
N TYR A 86 9.83 -55.15 42.45
CA TYR A 86 10.72 -54.83 43.56
C TYR A 86 10.45 -55.71 44.80
N GLN A 87 9.18 -55.88 45.16
CA GLN A 87 8.78 -56.72 46.29
C GLN A 87 9.20 -58.18 46.07
N TYR A 88 9.06 -58.68 44.84
CA TYR A 88 9.52 -60.01 44.47
C TYR A 88 11.04 -60.13 44.51
N LEU A 89 11.77 -59.12 44.02
CA LEU A 89 13.23 -59.10 44.06
C LEU A 89 13.74 -59.19 45.51
N LEU A 90 13.12 -58.50 46.46
CA LEU A 90 13.44 -58.57 47.90
C LEU A 90 13.33 -59.98 48.48
N THR A 91 12.42 -60.82 47.96
CA THR A 91 12.30 -62.23 48.40
C THR A 91 13.41 -63.14 47.88
N LYS A 92 14.14 -62.69 46.84
CA LYS A 92 15.19 -63.47 46.17
C LYS A 92 16.60 -63.04 46.55
N VAL A 93 16.79 -61.80 47.02
CA VAL A 93 18.10 -61.28 47.41
C VAL A 93 18.39 -61.52 48.89
N TYR A 94 19.67 -61.69 49.22
CA TYR A 94 20.13 -61.86 50.60
C TYR A 94 19.98 -60.55 51.41
N ASN A 95 19.89 -60.67 52.75
CA ASN A 95 19.60 -59.52 53.63
C ASN A 95 20.61 -58.36 53.48
N TYR A 96 21.90 -58.66 53.24
CA TYR A 96 22.94 -57.64 53.02
C TYR A 96 22.82 -56.87 51.69
N GLN A 97 22.09 -57.42 50.71
CA GLN A 97 21.88 -56.81 49.38
C GLN A 97 20.63 -55.91 49.34
N GLN A 98 19.72 -56.09 50.30
CA GLN A 98 18.48 -55.29 50.39
C GLN A 98 18.69 -53.77 50.41
N PRO A 99 19.64 -53.18 51.18
CA PRO A 99 19.83 -51.73 51.16
C PRO A 99 20.28 -51.21 49.77
N LEU A 100 21.08 -51.99 49.03
CA LEU A 100 21.55 -51.61 47.70
C LEU A 100 20.42 -51.65 46.66
N VAL A 101 19.58 -52.69 46.73
CA VAL A 101 18.38 -52.83 45.89
C VAL A 101 17.34 -51.75 46.22
N ALA A 102 17.16 -51.42 47.50
CA ALA A 102 16.28 -50.35 47.95
C ALA A 102 16.75 -48.96 47.46
N ALA A 103 18.06 -48.69 47.53
CA ALA A 103 18.64 -47.46 47.01
C ALA A 103 18.44 -47.33 45.49
N LEU A 104 18.65 -48.42 44.74
CA LEU A 104 18.41 -48.45 43.29
C LEU A 104 16.94 -48.19 42.94
N PHE A 105 16.01 -48.88 43.63
CA PHE A 105 14.58 -48.68 43.42
C PHE A 105 14.14 -47.25 43.75
N LYS A 106 14.67 -46.67 44.83
CA LYS A 106 14.44 -45.28 45.19
C LYS A 106 14.89 -44.35 44.07
N ASN A 107 16.13 -44.47 43.61
CA ASN A 107 16.68 -43.63 42.54
C ASN A 107 15.92 -43.79 41.22
N TYR A 108 15.53 -45.02 40.87
CA TYR A 108 14.74 -45.28 39.67
C TYR A 108 13.33 -44.68 39.77
N SER A 109 12.66 -44.85 40.91
CA SER A 109 11.32 -44.30 41.12
C SER A 109 11.32 -42.76 41.14
N ASP A 110 12.36 -42.16 41.70
CA ASP A 110 12.56 -40.70 41.71
C ASP A 110 12.82 -40.16 40.30
N THR A 111 13.68 -40.84 39.53
CA THR A 111 13.92 -40.50 38.11
C THR A 111 12.62 -40.60 37.30
N LEU A 112 11.86 -41.69 37.46
CA LEU A 112 10.60 -41.89 36.74
C LEU A 112 9.55 -40.85 37.12
N SER A 113 9.46 -40.49 38.41
CA SER A 113 8.59 -39.42 38.89
C SER A 113 8.99 -38.07 38.28
N THR A 114 10.29 -37.76 38.26
CA THR A 114 10.83 -36.54 37.70
C THR A 114 10.59 -36.45 36.19
N THR A 115 10.83 -37.51 35.43
CA THR A 115 10.53 -37.55 33.99
C THR A 115 9.04 -37.40 33.71
N ARG A 116 8.16 -38.02 34.51
CA ARG A 116 6.71 -37.86 34.37
C ARG A 116 6.26 -36.42 34.65
N LYS A 117 6.85 -35.77 35.66
CA LYS A 117 6.60 -34.35 35.95
C LYS A 117 7.04 -33.47 34.79
N GLN A 118 8.26 -33.65 34.29
CA GLN A 118 8.79 -32.92 33.14
C GLN A 118 7.95 -33.13 31.88
N LEU A 119 7.48 -34.35 31.63
CA LEU A 119 6.62 -34.65 30.48
C LEU A 119 5.27 -33.95 30.60
N LYS A 120 4.66 -33.95 31.80
CA LYS A 120 3.41 -33.23 32.06
C LYS A 120 3.60 -31.72 31.89
N GLU A 121 4.72 -31.18 32.36
CA GLU A 121 5.07 -29.77 32.19
C GLU A 121 5.28 -29.42 30.71
N ALA A 122 6.02 -30.24 29.96
CA ALA A 122 6.22 -30.08 28.52
C ALA A 122 4.90 -30.17 27.72
N GLN A 123 3.98 -31.06 28.10
CA GLN A 123 2.65 -31.13 27.49
C GLN A 123 1.82 -29.87 27.80
N SER A 124 1.90 -29.35 29.02
CA SER A 124 1.24 -28.10 29.41
C SER A 124 1.79 -26.91 28.63
N THR A 125 3.11 -26.78 28.50
CA THR A 125 3.73 -25.71 27.72
C THR A 125 3.41 -25.82 26.23
N LEU A 126 3.35 -27.03 25.68
CA LEU A 126 2.97 -27.26 24.28
C LEU A 126 1.50 -26.88 24.04
N ALA A 127 0.59 -27.20 24.97
CA ALA A 127 -0.81 -26.78 24.90
C ALA A 127 -0.95 -25.24 24.98
N LEU A 128 -0.18 -24.59 25.86
CA LEU A 128 -0.12 -23.12 25.94
C LEU A 128 0.43 -22.49 24.66
N GLN A 129 1.51 -23.04 24.11
CA GLN A 129 2.09 -22.58 22.85
C GLN A 129 1.13 -22.75 21.68
N ALA A 130 0.43 -23.89 21.57
CA ALA A 130 -0.60 -24.11 20.56
C ALA A 130 -1.72 -23.07 20.66
N LYS A 131 -2.21 -22.80 21.88
CA LYS A 131 -3.22 -21.75 22.12
C LYS A 131 -2.71 -20.36 21.73
N THR A 132 -1.46 -20.03 22.07
CA THR A 132 -0.84 -18.76 21.67
C THR A 132 -0.71 -18.65 20.15
N ILE A 133 -0.32 -19.74 19.46
CA ILE A 133 -0.24 -19.78 17.99
C ILE A 133 -1.61 -19.56 17.37
N ASP A 134 -2.66 -20.21 17.86
CA ASP A 134 -4.02 -20.03 17.37
C ASP A 134 -4.51 -18.59 17.59
N THR A 135 -4.21 -18.02 18.76
CA THR A 135 -4.56 -16.62 19.09
C THR A 135 -3.81 -15.64 18.18
N LEU A 136 -2.52 -15.90 17.94
CA LEU A 136 -1.67 -15.05 17.10
C LEU A 136 -2.08 -15.16 15.63
N LYS A 137 -2.44 -16.36 15.16
CA LYS A 137 -2.98 -16.59 13.82
C LYS A 137 -4.30 -15.86 13.63
N THR A 138 -5.21 -15.95 14.61
CA THR A 138 -6.49 -15.23 14.58
C THR A 138 -6.26 -13.72 14.54
N SER A 139 -5.34 -13.21 15.38
CA SER A 139 -4.98 -11.78 15.40
C SER A 139 -4.37 -11.31 14.08
N ALA A 140 -3.53 -12.14 13.44
CA ALA A 140 -2.96 -11.84 12.13
C ALA A 140 -4.07 -11.77 11.06
N THR A 141 -4.97 -12.76 11.00
CA THR A 141 -6.08 -12.76 10.04
C THR A 141 -7.01 -11.57 10.23
N THR A 142 -7.31 -11.18 11.48
CA THR A 142 -8.13 -10.01 11.78
C THR A 142 -7.43 -8.72 11.36
N LYS A 143 -6.12 -8.60 11.61
CA LYS A 143 -5.35 -7.43 11.14
C LYS A 143 -5.31 -7.33 9.63
N ASP A 144 -5.13 -8.44 8.93
CA ASP A 144 -5.14 -8.47 7.46
C ASP A 144 -6.51 -8.04 6.91
N GLN A 145 -7.60 -8.51 7.52
CA GLN A 145 -8.96 -8.05 7.20
C GLN A 145 -9.15 -6.55 7.47
N MET A 146 -8.74 -6.06 8.63
CA MET A 146 -8.83 -4.63 8.96
C MET A 146 -8.00 -3.76 8.01
N VAL A 147 -6.82 -4.24 7.58
CA VAL A 147 -5.99 -3.53 6.59
C VAL A 147 -6.67 -3.54 5.23
N ALA A 148 -7.26 -4.67 4.81
CA ALA A 148 -8.01 -4.73 3.55
C ALA A 148 -9.23 -3.80 3.56
N GLU A 149 -10.01 -3.80 4.63
CA GLU A 149 -11.14 -2.88 4.81
C GLU A 149 -10.70 -1.42 4.88
N SER A 150 -9.60 -1.13 5.59
CA SER A 150 -9.06 0.23 5.69
C SER A 150 -8.54 0.72 4.33
N LYS A 151 -7.91 -0.16 3.54
CA LYS A 151 -7.50 0.17 2.16
C LYS A 151 -8.70 0.46 1.27
N ALA A 152 -9.75 -0.36 1.35
CA ALA A 152 -11.01 -0.09 0.62
C ALA A 152 -11.60 1.28 1.01
N LYS A 153 -11.63 1.60 2.31
CA LYS A 153 -12.11 2.91 2.80
C LYS A 153 -11.22 4.09 2.43
N VAL A 154 -9.89 3.92 2.40
CA VAL A 154 -8.94 4.99 2.04
C VAL A 154 -8.92 5.24 0.53
N ASP A 155 -9.11 4.18 -0.25
CA ASP A 155 -9.26 4.30 -1.70
C ASP A 155 -10.59 4.95 -2.08
N GLU A 156 -11.56 5.03 -1.17
CA GLU A 156 -12.83 5.73 -1.34
C GLU A 156 -12.78 7.16 -0.76
N VAL A 157 -12.97 8.16 -1.61
CA VAL A 157 -13.22 9.55 -1.21
C VAL A 157 -14.69 9.84 -1.44
N ALA A 158 -15.41 10.29 -0.40
CA ALA A 158 -16.82 10.62 -0.51
C ALA A 158 -17.01 11.94 -1.26
N LEU A 159 -17.66 11.90 -2.43
CA LEU A 159 -18.11 13.09 -3.15
C LEU A 159 -19.65 13.14 -3.07
N LEU A 160 -20.21 14.16 -2.43
CA LEU A 160 -21.66 14.32 -2.24
C LEU A 160 -22.35 13.12 -1.55
N GLY A 161 -21.62 12.40 -0.69
CA GLY A 161 -22.12 11.22 0.03
C GLY A 161 -21.97 9.89 -0.72
N ILE A 162 -21.49 9.90 -1.96
CA ILE A 162 -21.19 8.68 -2.73
C ILE A 162 -19.70 8.36 -2.59
N PRO A 163 -19.31 7.15 -2.14
CA PRO A 163 -17.91 6.73 -2.12
C PRO A 163 -17.41 6.54 -3.56
N LEU A 164 -16.36 7.27 -3.93
CA LEU A 164 -15.72 7.15 -5.25
C LEU A 164 -14.25 6.79 -5.07
N ALA A 165 -13.74 5.92 -5.94
CA ALA A 165 -12.32 5.60 -5.96
C ALA A 165 -11.46 6.86 -6.16
N LYS A 166 -10.31 6.95 -5.48
CA LYS A 166 -9.39 8.09 -5.53
C LYS A 166 -8.96 8.45 -6.95
N SER A 167 -8.79 7.44 -7.81
CA SER A 167 -8.51 7.62 -9.24
C SER A 167 -9.65 8.36 -9.96
N THR A 168 -10.89 7.94 -9.72
CA THR A 168 -12.09 8.57 -10.30
C THR A 168 -12.27 9.99 -9.79
N TYR A 169 -12.05 10.23 -8.49
CA TYR A 169 -12.07 11.58 -7.93
C TYR A 169 -11.05 12.49 -8.62
N ASN A 170 -9.79 12.06 -8.70
CA ASN A 170 -8.72 12.85 -9.33
C ASN A 170 -9.02 13.13 -10.80
N LEU A 171 -9.54 12.14 -11.53
CA LEU A 171 -9.93 12.27 -12.94
C LEU A 171 -11.05 13.31 -13.10
N ILE A 172 -12.10 13.24 -12.29
CA ILE A 172 -13.22 14.19 -12.34
C ILE A 172 -12.74 15.60 -11.95
N MET A 173 -11.94 15.73 -10.89
CA MET A 173 -11.47 17.02 -10.39
C MET A 173 -10.60 17.74 -11.44
N TRP A 174 -9.55 17.07 -11.93
CA TRP A 174 -8.70 17.62 -12.98
C TRP A 174 -9.45 17.75 -14.32
N GLY A 175 -10.38 16.84 -14.62
CA GLY A 175 -11.25 16.93 -15.79
C GLY A 175 -12.09 18.20 -15.79
N LEU A 176 -12.65 18.59 -14.64
CA LEU A 176 -13.37 19.86 -14.47
C LEU A 176 -12.44 21.06 -14.60
N VAL A 177 -11.26 21.03 -13.95
CA VAL A 177 -10.29 22.14 -14.03
C VAL A 177 -9.85 22.37 -15.48
N VAL A 178 -9.47 21.32 -16.19
CA VAL A 178 -9.06 21.40 -17.60
C VAL A 178 -10.25 21.76 -18.48
N GLY A 179 -11.42 21.17 -18.25
CA GLY A 179 -12.64 21.46 -19.01
C GLY A 179 -13.03 22.94 -18.94
N PHE A 180 -13.11 23.51 -17.74
CA PHE A 180 -13.37 24.94 -17.56
C PHE A 180 -12.24 25.81 -18.11
N GLY A 181 -10.99 25.37 -17.97
CA GLY A 181 -9.83 26.06 -18.56
C GLY A 181 -9.94 26.18 -20.08
N VAL A 182 -10.32 25.09 -20.76
CA VAL A 182 -10.52 25.08 -22.23
C VAL A 182 -11.69 25.98 -22.62
N ILE A 183 -12.82 25.90 -21.92
CA ILE A 183 -13.99 26.76 -22.20
C ILE A 183 -13.61 28.24 -22.03
N ALA A 184 -12.94 28.60 -20.94
CA ALA A 184 -12.49 29.96 -20.69
C ALA A 184 -11.50 30.45 -21.76
N ALA A 185 -10.56 29.60 -22.17
CA ALA A 185 -9.61 29.93 -23.24
C ALA A 185 -10.32 30.20 -24.58
N ILE A 186 -11.34 29.41 -24.93
CA ILE A 186 -12.15 29.61 -26.14
C ILE A 186 -12.89 30.96 -26.06
N VAL A 187 -13.52 31.27 -24.92
CA VAL A 187 -14.24 32.53 -24.71
C VAL A 187 -13.31 33.73 -24.84
N ILE A 188 -12.13 33.69 -24.21
CA ILE A 188 -11.14 34.77 -24.29
C ILE A 188 -10.61 34.93 -25.72
N ALA A 189 -10.29 33.82 -26.40
CA ALA A 189 -9.81 33.86 -27.78
C ALA A 189 -10.86 34.45 -28.73
N ARG A 190 -12.12 34.04 -28.58
CA ARG A 190 -13.23 34.55 -29.39
C ARG A 190 -13.51 36.02 -29.10
N SER A 191 -13.58 36.41 -27.83
CA SER A 191 -13.78 37.81 -27.42
C SER A 191 -12.66 38.72 -27.95
N GLY A 192 -11.39 38.31 -27.83
CA GLY A 192 -10.25 39.07 -28.35
C GLY A 192 -10.29 39.29 -29.87
N SER A 193 -10.79 38.30 -30.63
CA SER A 193 -10.95 38.44 -32.08
C SER A 193 -12.03 39.48 -32.45
N HIS A 194 -13.20 39.42 -31.80
CA HIS A 194 -14.30 40.35 -32.04
C HIS A 194 -13.95 41.79 -31.64
N SER A 195 -13.29 41.98 -30.49
CA SER A 195 -12.84 43.29 -30.03
C SER A 195 -11.82 43.92 -30.98
N ARG A 196 -10.95 43.11 -31.61
CA ARG A 196 -9.97 43.62 -32.57
C ARG A 196 -10.61 44.10 -33.86
N GLU A 197 -11.58 43.36 -34.39
CA GLU A 197 -12.30 43.76 -35.59
C GLU A 197 -13.16 45.00 -35.34
N ALA A 198 -13.83 45.08 -34.19
CA ALA A 198 -14.60 46.26 -33.80
C ALA A 198 -13.73 47.52 -33.73
N ASN A 199 -12.57 47.43 -33.07
CA ASN A 199 -11.61 48.55 -33.00
C ASN A 199 -11.07 48.95 -34.37
N TYR A 200 -10.83 47.98 -35.26
CA TYR A 200 -10.40 48.27 -36.63
C TYR A 200 -11.47 49.05 -37.41
N ARG A 201 -12.74 48.62 -37.30
CA ARG A 201 -13.87 49.30 -37.96
C ARG A 201 -14.06 50.71 -37.42
N ILE A 202 -14.02 50.90 -36.09
CA ILE A 202 -14.10 52.23 -35.46
C ILE A 202 -12.99 53.13 -35.98
N LYS A 203 -11.75 52.63 -36.04
CA LYS A 203 -10.62 53.39 -36.54
C LYS A 203 -10.81 53.81 -38.01
N LEU A 204 -11.27 52.89 -38.86
CA LEU A 204 -11.54 53.19 -40.27
C LEU A 204 -12.65 54.23 -40.45
N TYR A 205 -13.71 54.18 -39.63
CA TYR A 205 -14.76 55.22 -39.65
C TYR A 205 -14.21 56.58 -39.21
N ASN A 206 -13.36 56.63 -38.19
CA ASN A 206 -12.76 57.87 -37.73
C ASN A 206 -11.83 58.47 -38.80
N GLU A 207 -11.02 57.65 -39.47
CA GLU A 207 -10.17 58.09 -40.58
C GLU A 207 -11.01 58.65 -41.74
N LEU A 208 -12.09 57.95 -42.12
CA LEU A 208 -13.01 58.41 -43.16
C LEU A 208 -13.71 59.72 -42.78
N GLU A 209 -14.12 59.87 -41.52
CA GLU A 209 -14.73 61.11 -41.02
C GLU A 209 -13.74 62.29 -41.06
N GLU A 210 -12.49 62.04 -40.67
CA GLU A 210 -11.42 63.04 -40.73
C GLU A 210 -11.11 63.46 -42.17
N GLU A 211 -10.99 62.50 -43.09
CA GLU A 211 -10.82 62.77 -44.52
C GLU A 211 -12.00 63.56 -45.10
N TYR A 212 -13.23 63.21 -44.73
CA TYR A 212 -14.43 63.92 -45.19
C TYR A 212 -14.49 65.35 -44.65
N LYS A 213 -14.13 65.57 -43.38
CA LYS A 213 -14.00 66.92 -42.80
C LYS A 213 -12.92 67.72 -43.54
N ALA A 214 -11.76 67.13 -43.78
CA ALA A 214 -10.66 67.76 -44.52
C ALA A 214 -11.05 68.06 -45.98
N TYR A 215 -11.84 67.21 -46.63
CA TYR A 215 -12.38 67.47 -47.96
C TYR A 215 -13.32 68.67 -47.95
N LYS A 216 -14.25 68.73 -46.98
CA LYS A 216 -15.17 69.87 -46.84
C LYS A 216 -14.46 71.20 -46.59
N THR A 217 -13.43 71.22 -45.73
CA THR A 217 -12.66 72.44 -45.48
C THR A 217 -11.91 72.86 -46.74
N LYS A 218 -11.22 71.93 -47.41
CA LYS A 218 -10.52 72.21 -48.68
C LYS A 218 -11.46 72.68 -49.79
N ALA A 219 -12.65 72.10 -49.91
CA ALA A 219 -13.66 72.51 -50.88
C ALA A 219 -14.12 73.95 -50.63
N ASN A 220 -14.45 74.28 -49.37
CA ASN A 220 -14.85 75.63 -48.99
C ASN A 220 -13.70 76.64 -49.18
N GLU A 221 -12.46 76.27 -48.88
CA GLU A 221 -11.29 77.11 -49.18
C GLU A 221 -11.12 77.37 -50.68
N LYS A 222 -11.33 76.36 -51.54
CA LYS A 222 -11.31 76.50 -52.99
C LYS A 222 -12.43 77.42 -53.49
N GLU A 223 -13.65 77.26 -52.98
CA GLU A 223 -14.78 78.14 -53.32
C GLU A 223 -14.51 79.59 -52.89
N LYS A 224 -14.02 79.81 -51.67
CA LYS A 224 -13.61 81.13 -51.19
C LYS A 224 -12.49 81.74 -52.02
N LYS A 225 -11.50 80.94 -52.42
CA LYS A 225 -10.40 81.40 -53.27
C LYS A 225 -10.91 81.78 -54.66
N LEU A 226 -11.74 80.94 -55.27
CA LEU A 226 -12.35 81.20 -56.57
C LEU A 226 -13.22 82.46 -56.53
N ALA A 227 -14.01 82.66 -55.47
CA ALA A 227 -14.81 83.87 -55.30
C ALA A 227 -13.94 85.14 -55.19
N ARG A 228 -12.83 85.07 -54.46
CA ARG A 228 -11.85 86.17 -54.36
C ARG A 228 -11.18 86.45 -55.71
N GLU A 229 -10.73 85.42 -56.40
CA GLU A 229 -10.13 85.55 -57.75
C GLU A 229 -11.14 86.16 -58.74
N LEU A 230 -12.39 85.68 -58.75
CA LEU A 230 -13.45 86.22 -59.61
C LEU A 230 -13.76 87.69 -59.29
N GLN A 231 -13.72 88.08 -58.02
CA GLN A 231 -13.87 89.48 -57.62
C GLN A 231 -12.66 90.33 -58.03
N THR A 232 -11.44 89.81 -57.91
CA THR A 232 -10.22 90.50 -58.40
C THR A 232 -10.25 90.68 -59.92
N GLU A 233 -10.67 89.66 -60.68
CA GLU A 233 -10.83 89.75 -62.13
C GLU A 233 -11.92 90.76 -62.52
N ARG A 234 -13.04 90.82 -61.78
CA ARG A 234 -14.07 91.87 -61.96
C ARG A 234 -13.51 93.26 -61.72
N ASN A 235 -12.88 93.49 -60.56
CA ASN A 235 -12.30 94.78 -60.22
C ASN A 235 -11.23 95.21 -61.25
N LYS A 236 -10.41 94.27 -61.72
CA LYS A 236 -9.40 94.50 -62.75
C LYS A 236 -10.01 94.85 -64.11
N ASN A 237 -11.13 94.22 -64.49
CA ASN A 237 -11.85 94.56 -65.72
C ASN A 237 -12.46 95.97 -65.62
N ASP A 238 -13.06 96.32 -64.49
CA ASP A 238 -13.60 97.67 -64.24
C ASP A 238 -12.51 98.75 -64.30
N GLU A 239 -11.31 98.49 -63.75
CA GLU A 239 -10.14 99.38 -63.86
C GLU A 239 -9.66 99.55 -65.32
N LEU A 240 -9.64 98.47 -66.11
CA LEU A 240 -9.20 98.50 -67.51
C LEU A 240 -10.24 99.14 -68.46
N MET A 241 -11.53 98.96 -68.17
CA MET A 241 -12.64 99.53 -68.94
C MET A 241 -12.95 100.98 -68.54
N GLY A 242 -12.28 101.53 -67.53
CA GLY A 242 -12.25 102.96 -67.25
C GLY A 242 -13.64 103.59 -67.06
N ASN A 243 -14.45 103.03 -66.16
CA ASN A 243 -15.66 103.70 -65.70
C ASN A 243 -15.45 104.17 -64.24
N GLY A 244 -14.73 105.28 -64.11
CA GLY A 244 -14.76 106.16 -62.95
C GLY A 244 -15.49 107.44 -63.31
#